data_AF-X1QHD5-F1
#
_entry.id   AF-X1QHD5-F1
#
_cell.length_a   1.000
_cell.length_b   1.000
_cell.length_c   1.000
_cell.angle_alpha   90.00
_cell.angle_beta   90.00
_cell.angle_gamma   90.00
#
_symmetry.space_group_name_H-M   'P 1'
#
loop_
_entity.id
_entity.type
_entity.pdbx_description
1 polymer ?
#
loop_
_entity_poly.entity_id
_entity_poly.type
_entity_poly.pdbx_seq_one_letter_code
_entity_poly.pdbx_strand_id
1 'polypeptide(L)'
;MFYHRRVGIQWIDRGDVAAVDYNVSSLTADDDWHDLDISSIVGATKKLVVIESNLKDNTGGKEMLVRTKGNVNEINVSPCGTVKADKTCARNLLVYTDENGVVQYKIESGTWAIINLVIRGWFA
;
A
#
# COMPACT_ATOMS: atom_id res chain seq x y z
N MET A 1 -7.75 43.78 4.86
CA MET A 1 -8.01 42.58 4.03
C MET A 1 -7.03 41.52 4.48
N PHE A 2 -7.44 40.58 5.33
CA PHE A 2 -6.54 39.54 5.84
C PHE A 2 -6.55 38.35 4.89
N TYR A 3 -5.39 38.04 4.30
CA TYR A 3 -5.22 36.88 3.44
C TYR A 3 -4.92 35.68 4.33
N HIS A 4 -5.90 34.80 4.54
CA HIS A 4 -5.61 33.48 5.10
C HIS A 4 -5.00 32.62 4.00
N ARG A 5 -3.71 32.25 4.15
CA ARG A 5 -3.08 31.23 3.32
C ARG A 5 -3.93 29.97 3.40
N ARG A 6 -4.56 29.56 2.30
CA ARG A 6 -5.15 28.23 2.19
C ARG A 6 -4.00 27.23 2.18
N VAL A 7 -3.66 26.68 3.34
CA VAL A 7 -2.74 25.56 3.48
C VAL A 7 -3.50 24.31 3.02
N GLY A 8 -3.51 24.08 1.71
CA GLY A 8 -3.86 22.78 1.17
C GLY A 8 -2.76 21.78 1.50
N ILE A 9 -3.10 20.49 1.54
CA ILE A 9 -2.12 19.43 1.73
C ILE A 9 -1.30 19.32 0.43
N GLN A 10 0.03 19.36 0.55
CA GLN A 10 0.94 19.32 -0.59
C GLN A 10 1.19 17.88 -1.01
N TRP A 11 1.08 17.60 -2.31
CA TRP A 11 1.56 16.34 -2.86
C TRP A 11 3.09 16.37 -3.00
N ILE A 12 3.74 15.35 -2.46
CA ILE A 12 5.16 15.06 -2.64
C ILE A 12 5.29 13.86 -3.55
N ASP A 13 5.77 14.11 -4.76
CA ASP A 13 6.14 13.07 -5.72
C ASP A 13 7.49 12.45 -5.33
N ARG A 14 7.55 11.12 -5.31
CA ARG A 14 8.81 10.41 -5.06
C ARG A 14 9.74 10.42 -6.28
N GLY A 15 9.19 10.66 -7.47
CA GLY A 15 9.93 10.61 -8.73
C GLY A 15 9.99 9.21 -9.34
N ASP A 16 10.89 9.04 -10.31
CA ASP A 16 11.04 7.80 -11.08
C ASP A 16 11.86 6.76 -10.29
N VAL A 17 11.18 5.76 -9.72
CA VAL A 17 11.79 4.72 -8.89
C VAL A 17 12.20 3.55 -9.78
N ALA A 18 13.50 3.21 -9.77
CA ALA A 18 14.05 2.17 -10.64
C ALA A 18 13.79 0.72 -10.17
N ALA A 19 13.26 0.54 -8.96
CA ALA A 19 13.02 -0.76 -8.35
C ALA A 19 11.75 -0.75 -7.48
N VAL A 20 11.24 -1.94 -7.19
CA VAL A 20 10.13 -2.11 -6.24
C VAL A 20 10.63 -1.96 -4.81
N ASP A 21 9.80 -1.40 -3.93
CA ASP A 21 10.16 -1.23 -2.51
C ASP A 21 10.02 -2.54 -1.75
N TYR A 22 8.92 -3.25 -2.03
CA TYR A 22 8.61 -4.52 -1.43
C TYR A 22 8.20 -5.50 -2.52
N ASN A 23 8.73 -6.71 -2.42
CA ASN A 23 8.44 -7.81 -3.30
C ASN A 23 7.86 -8.99 -2.50
N VAL A 24 7.47 -10.07 -3.20
CA VAL A 24 6.92 -11.29 -2.59
C VAL A 24 7.80 -11.89 -1.49
N SER A 25 9.13 -11.75 -1.58
CA SER A 25 10.05 -12.29 -0.57
C SER A 25 10.18 -11.42 0.69
N SER A 26 9.76 -10.15 0.61
CA SER A 26 9.76 -9.22 1.74
C SER A 26 8.44 -9.20 2.52
N LEU A 27 7.43 -9.95 2.07
CA LEU A 27 6.07 -9.91 2.59
C LEU A 27 5.64 -11.30 3.07
N THR A 28 4.78 -11.33 4.08
CA THR A 28 4.20 -12.55 4.63
C THR A 28 2.81 -12.79 4.06
N ALA A 29 2.56 -14.00 3.55
CA ALA A 29 1.28 -14.42 2.99
C ALA A 29 0.71 -15.62 3.79
N ASP A 30 0.00 -15.31 4.86
CA ASP A 30 -0.52 -16.28 5.84
C ASP A 30 -1.96 -15.96 6.30
N ASP A 31 -2.69 -15.15 5.53
CA ASP A 31 -4.05 -14.68 5.88
C ASP A 31 -4.14 -13.80 7.14
N ASP A 32 -3.02 -13.42 7.76
CA ASP A 32 -2.96 -12.53 8.91
C ASP A 32 -2.58 -11.09 8.53
N TRP A 33 -2.89 -10.15 9.44
CA TRP A 33 -2.53 -8.75 9.29
C TRP A 33 -1.10 -8.51 9.78
N HIS A 34 -0.24 -8.00 8.90
CA HIS A 34 1.15 -7.68 9.17
C HIS A 34 1.40 -6.17 9.09
N ASP A 35 2.33 -5.71 9.90
CA ASP A 35 2.82 -4.34 9.86
C ASP A 35 3.87 -4.19 8.75
N LEU A 36 3.70 -3.16 7.92
CA LEU A 36 4.65 -2.75 6.89
C LEU A 36 5.18 -1.37 7.25
N ASP A 37 6.44 -1.33 7.66
CA ASP A 37 7.14 -0.07 7.95
C ASP A 37 7.63 0.57 6.65
N ILE A 38 7.07 1.73 6.32
CA ILE A 38 7.44 2.56 5.16
C ILE A 38 8.08 3.89 5.58
N SER A 39 8.41 4.04 6.86
CA SER A 39 8.93 5.27 7.46
C SER A 39 10.26 5.74 6.86
N SER A 40 11.08 4.81 6.35
CA SER A 40 12.33 5.14 5.66
C SER A 40 12.11 5.90 4.34
N ILE A 41 10.92 5.79 3.75
CA ILE A 41 10.55 6.43 2.47
C ILE A 41 9.71 7.69 2.71
N VAL A 42 8.66 7.58 3.52
CA VAL A 42 7.67 8.67 3.71
C VAL A 42 7.90 9.48 4.99
N GLY A 43 8.80 9.04 5.87
CA GLY A 43 9.02 9.58 7.21
C GLY A 43 8.10 8.95 8.27
N ALA A 44 8.54 8.97 9.52
CA ALA A 44 7.76 8.50 10.68
C ALA A 44 6.71 9.54 11.09
N THR A 45 5.63 9.64 10.32
CA THR A 45 4.50 10.52 10.60
C THR A 45 3.26 10.06 9.84
N LYS A 46 2.08 10.52 10.29
CA LYS A 46 0.80 10.20 9.69
C LYS A 46 0.60 10.98 8.39
N LYS A 47 0.66 10.28 7.25
CA LYS A 47 0.53 10.81 5.90
C LYS A 47 -0.37 9.92 5.07
N LEU A 48 -1.11 10.52 4.13
CA LEU A 48 -1.80 9.77 3.08
C LEU A 48 -0.78 9.39 2.01
N VAL A 49 -0.59 8.10 1.79
CA VAL A 49 0.39 7.56 0.83
C VAL A 49 -0.33 6.92 -0.35
N VAL A 50 0.27 7.01 -1.54
CA VAL A 50 -0.16 6.26 -2.72
C VAL A 50 0.82 5.12 -2.96
N ILE A 51 0.31 3.89 -2.85
CA ILE A 51 1.06 2.66 -3.06
C ILE A 51 0.54 2.02 -4.35
N GLU A 52 1.39 1.90 -5.36
CA GLU A 52 1.11 1.09 -6.54
C GLU A 52 1.35 -0.38 -6.18
N SER A 53 0.29 -1.18 -6.25
CA SER A 53 0.33 -2.63 -6.04
C SER A 53 0.19 -3.36 -7.37
N ASN A 54 1.12 -4.26 -7.65
CA ASN A 54 1.12 -5.15 -8.81
C ASN A 54 1.13 -6.60 -8.33
N LEU A 55 0.01 -7.30 -8.50
CA LEU A 55 -0.22 -8.67 -8.04
C LEU A 55 -0.45 -9.60 -9.22
N LYS A 56 0.18 -10.77 -9.25
CA LYS A 56 -0.10 -11.84 -10.21
C LYS A 56 0.00 -13.19 -9.52
N ASP A 57 -0.96 -14.06 -9.81
CA ASP A 57 -0.94 -15.43 -9.37
C ASP A 57 -1.33 -16.39 -10.51
N ASN A 58 -0.96 -17.67 -10.38
CA ASN A 58 -1.35 -18.75 -11.27
C ASN A 58 -2.77 -19.28 -10.99
N THR A 59 -3.38 -18.87 -9.88
CA THR A 59 -4.79 -19.07 -9.58
C THR A 59 -5.55 -17.75 -9.58
N GLY A 60 -6.86 -17.80 -9.85
CA GLY A 60 -7.73 -16.65 -9.67
C GLY A 60 -8.42 -16.71 -8.31
N GLY A 61 -8.90 -15.55 -7.85
CA GLY A 61 -9.67 -15.43 -6.62
C GLY A 61 -8.84 -15.08 -5.40
N LYS A 62 -7.54 -14.78 -5.55
CA LYS A 62 -6.70 -14.31 -4.45
C LYS A 62 -6.62 -12.80 -4.36
N GLU A 63 -6.57 -12.28 -3.15
CA GLU A 63 -6.43 -10.85 -2.89
C GLU A 63 -5.36 -10.46 -1.87
N MET A 64 -4.94 -9.21 -1.98
CA MET A 64 -4.19 -8.47 -0.98
C MET A 64 -5.00 -7.27 -0.54
N LEU A 65 -5.00 -7.05 0.76
CA LEU A 65 -5.71 -6.01 1.46
C LEU A 65 -4.70 -5.09 2.15
N VAL A 66 -4.89 -3.77 2.03
CA VAL A 66 -4.05 -2.78 2.73
C VAL A 66 -4.93 -1.81 3.50
N ARG A 67 -4.55 -1.47 4.74
CA ARG A 67 -5.28 -0.55 5.61
C ARG A 67 -4.34 0.26 6.51
N THR A 68 -4.89 1.33 7.10
CA THR A 68 -4.21 2.05 8.17
C THR A 68 -4.13 1.19 9.42
N LYS A 69 -2.95 1.16 10.06
CA LYS A 69 -2.71 0.38 11.28
C LYS A 69 -3.68 0.79 12.39
N GLY A 70 -4.25 -0.20 13.07
CA GLY A 70 -5.24 0.00 14.13
C GLY A 70 -6.70 0.08 13.67
N ASN A 71 -6.97 0.13 12.36
CA ASN A 71 -8.33 -0.03 11.87
C ASN A 71 -8.81 -1.47 12.07
N VAL A 72 -9.96 -1.66 12.72
CA VAL A 72 -10.55 -3.00 12.95
C VAL A 72 -11.59 -3.36 11.89
N ASN A 73 -12.30 -2.36 11.34
CA ASN A 73 -13.36 -2.58 10.35
C ASN A 73 -12.79 -2.86 8.96
N GLU A 74 -13.29 -3.91 8.32
CA GLU A 74 -12.89 -4.32 6.96
C GLU A 74 -13.48 -3.42 5.86
N ILE A 75 -14.41 -2.52 6.20
CA ILE A 75 -15.02 -1.56 5.26
C ILE A 75 -13.99 -0.52 4.78
N ASN A 76 -12.99 -0.19 5.61
CA ASN A 76 -11.98 0.83 5.31
C ASN A 76 -10.64 0.20 4.92
N VAL A 77 -10.70 -0.66 3.90
CA VAL A 77 -9.56 -1.43 3.38
C VAL A 77 -9.48 -1.19 1.88
N SER A 78 -8.26 -1.10 1.34
CA SER A 78 -8.01 -1.01 -0.09
C SER A 78 -7.65 -2.39 -0.66
N PRO A 79 -8.55 -3.04 -1.44
CA PRO A 79 -8.29 -4.35 -2.03
C PRO A 79 -7.63 -4.26 -3.42
N CYS A 80 -6.72 -5.19 -3.69
CA CYS A 80 -6.30 -5.58 -5.03
C CYS A 80 -6.27 -7.11 -5.10
N GLY A 81 -7.00 -7.68 -6.06
CA GLY A 81 -7.11 -9.12 -6.21
C GLY A 81 -7.10 -9.56 -7.66
N THR A 82 -6.67 -10.79 -7.89
CA THR A 82 -6.62 -11.42 -9.20
C THR A 82 -7.97 -12.07 -9.50
N VAL A 83 -8.69 -11.59 -10.52
CA VAL A 83 -10.03 -12.13 -10.86
C VAL A 83 -9.90 -13.45 -11.66
N LYS A 84 -8.76 -13.66 -12.31
CA LYS A 84 -8.46 -14.82 -13.14
C LYS A 84 -6.98 -15.16 -13.02
N ALA A 85 -6.66 -16.45 -13.11
CA ALA A 85 -5.29 -16.94 -13.24
C ALA A 85 -4.50 -16.17 -14.31
N ASP A 86 -3.23 -15.89 -13.99
CA ASP A 86 -2.24 -15.23 -14.84
C ASP A 86 -2.59 -13.81 -15.30
N LYS A 87 -3.56 -13.17 -14.64
CA LYS A 87 -3.88 -11.75 -14.86
C LYS A 87 -3.32 -10.90 -13.74
N THR A 88 -2.57 -9.87 -14.13
CA THR A 88 -2.02 -8.89 -13.20
C THR A 88 -3.11 -7.94 -12.71
N CYS A 89 -3.30 -7.84 -11.39
CA CYS A 89 -4.01 -6.72 -10.75
C CYS A 89 -2.99 -5.60 -10.49
N ALA A 90 -3.14 -4.48 -11.21
CA ALA A 90 -2.37 -3.27 -10.99
C ALA A 90 -3.31 -2.19 -10.46
N ARG A 91 -3.07 -1.67 -9.25
CA ARG A 91 -3.91 -0.64 -8.62
C ARG A 91 -3.09 0.34 -7.80
N ASN A 92 -3.56 1.58 -7.73
CA ASN A 92 -3.10 2.56 -6.76
C ASN A 92 -3.97 2.48 -5.51
N LEU A 93 -3.34 2.17 -4.39
CA LEU A 93 -3.96 2.07 -3.07
C LEU A 93 -3.66 3.36 -2.30
N LEU A 94 -4.69 3.98 -1.73
CA LEU A 94 -4.56 5.20 -0.94
C LEU A 94 -4.83 4.86 0.52
N VAL A 95 -3.81 4.95 1.37
CA VAL A 95 -3.89 4.58 2.79
C VAL A 95 -3.16 5.61 3.64
N TYR A 96 -3.66 5.87 4.86
CA TYR A 96 -2.90 6.64 5.84
C TYR A 96 -1.91 5.74 6.58
N THR A 97 -0.68 6.22 6.77
CA THR A 97 0.25 5.66 7.77
C THR A 97 -0.22 5.97 9.19
N ASP A 98 0.28 5.22 10.16
CA ASP A 98 0.22 5.61 11.56
C ASP A 98 1.26 6.71 11.89
N GLU A 99 1.36 7.07 13.17
CA GLU A 99 2.31 8.07 13.67
C GLU A 99 3.78 7.66 13.46
N ASN A 100 4.05 6.37 13.27
CA ASN A 100 5.39 5.82 13.05
C ASN A 100 5.71 5.60 11.57
N GLY A 101 4.81 5.92 10.64
CA GLY A 101 5.01 5.64 9.22
C GLY A 101 4.73 4.17 8.83
N VAL A 102 3.88 3.48 9.58
CA VAL A 102 3.52 2.07 9.37
C VAL A 102 2.11 1.94 8.79
N VAL A 103 1.94 1.02 7.85
CA VAL A 103 0.63 0.56 7.34
C VAL A 103 0.44 -0.92 7.64
N GLN A 104 -0.80 -1.42 7.52
CA GLN A 104 -1.07 -2.86 7.65
C GLN A 104 -1.45 -3.47 6.32
N TYR A 105 -0.95 -4.67 6.06
CA TYR A 105 -1.32 -5.46 4.91
C TYR A 105 -1.74 -6.86 5.33
N LYS A 106 -2.59 -7.48 4.53
CA LYS A 106 -2.96 -8.89 4.62
C LYS A 106 -2.92 -9.46 3.22
N ILE A 107 -2.26 -10.60 3.07
CA ILE A 107 -2.14 -11.32 1.80
C ILE A 107 -2.67 -12.72 2.04
N GLU A 108 -3.58 -13.16 1.17
CA GLU A 108 -4.10 -14.52 1.25
C GLU A 108 -2.98 -15.57 1.13
N SER A 109 -3.07 -16.62 1.93
CA SER A 109 -2.04 -17.67 1.94
C SER A 109 -1.95 -18.39 0.60
N GLY A 110 -0.73 -18.83 0.29
CA GLY A 110 -0.43 -19.60 -0.90
C GLY A 110 0.76 -19.04 -1.67
N THR A 111 1.09 -19.70 -2.77
CA THR A 111 2.15 -19.22 -3.66
C THR A 111 1.60 -18.07 -4.49
N TRP A 112 2.37 -16.98 -4.56
CA TRP A 112 2.12 -15.85 -5.44
C TRP A 112 3.26 -15.76 -6.45
N ALA A 113 2.93 -15.54 -7.72
CA ALA A 113 3.95 -15.39 -8.76
C ALA A 113 4.63 -14.01 -8.67
N ILE A 114 3.84 -12.97 -8.43
CA ILE A 114 4.33 -11.59 -8.29
C ILE A 114 3.50 -10.89 -7.21
N ILE A 115 4.19 -10.30 -6.25
CA ILE A 115 3.66 -9.25 -5.38
C ILE A 115 4.71 -8.15 -5.39
N ASN A 116 4.37 -6.99 -5.95
CA ASN A 116 5.26 -5.84 -6.03
C ASN A 116 4.52 -4.60 -5.52
N LEU A 117 5.13 -3.91 -4.55
CA LEU A 117 4.63 -2.65 -4.01
C LEU A 117 5.63 -1.54 -4.30
N VAL A 118 5.13 -0.42 -4.80
CA VAL A 118 5.92 0.79 -5.07
C VAL A 118 5.21 1.98 -4.44
N ILE A 119 5.90 2.72 -3.57
CA ILE A 119 5.41 3.99 -3.05
C ILE A 119 5.64 5.07 -4.10
N ARG A 120 4.55 5.65 -4.63
CA ARG A 120 4.58 6.67 -5.69
C ARG A 120 4.77 8.08 -5.13
N GLY A 121 4.25 8.33 -3.93
CA GLY A 121 4.30 9.64 -3.30
C GLY A 121 3.33 9.73 -2.13
N TRP A 122 3.30 10.89 -1.49
CA TRP A 122 2.49 11.13 -0.30
C TRP A 122 2.05 12.57 -0.16
N PHE A 123 1.01 12.79 0.63
CA PHE A 123 0.51 14.11 0.98
C PHE A 123 1.13 14.58 2.31
N ALA A 124 1.68 15.80 2.35
CA ALA A 124 2.35 16.42 3.49
C ALA A 124 1.96 17.89 3.71
#